data_AF-A0A6N3AL65-F1
#
_entry.id   AF-A0A6N3AL65-F1
#
_cell.length_a   1.000
_cell.length_b   1.000
_cell.length_c   1.000
_cell.angle_alpha   90.00
_cell.angle_beta   90.00
_cell.angle_gamma   90.00
#
_symmetry.space_group_name_H-M   'P 1'
#
loop_
_entity.id
_entity.type
_entity.pdbx_description
1 polymer ?
#
loop_
_entity_poly.entity_id
_entity_poly.type
_entity_poly.pdbx_seq_one_letter_code
_entity_poly.pdbx_strand_id
1 'polypeptide(L)'
;MKYILKLSLIMVMLLSTIIIVGCGKSESENKYLGTWVGYDGNNVMYRITFQENGKEYMVTEDKLFYKSEKNYPSPHGTLFPSIDDSVKQTNNTYNINFILQKDSRTTTAREITPQNEKDDKEKDKYKNQLSYDEGRTIIRYIEKDNTLLINGIRYKKETSPDVTNDILKQMQNAKRIELETKFHKYGNRAIGSNHNLVIIDKITFDDSILTSSK
;
A
#
# COMPACT_ATOMS: atom_id res chain seq x y z
N MET A 1 -19.15 -19.83 52.32
CA MET A 1 -20.11 -19.29 51.32
C MET A 1 -19.98 -17.78 51.04
N LYS A 2 -18.83 -17.12 51.23
CA LYS A 2 -18.67 -15.67 50.91
C LYS A 2 -17.90 -15.39 49.61
N TYR A 3 -17.26 -16.40 49.02
CA TYR A 3 -16.43 -16.24 47.82
C TYR A 3 -17.13 -16.65 46.51
N ILE A 4 -18.14 -17.51 46.58
CA ILE A 4 -18.92 -17.94 45.40
C ILE A 4 -19.79 -16.78 44.87
N LEU A 5 -20.36 -15.98 45.78
CA LEU A 5 -21.16 -14.79 45.43
C LEU A 5 -20.35 -13.63 44.81
N LYS A 6 -19.03 -13.57 45.07
CA LYS A 6 -18.14 -12.56 44.46
C LYS A 6 -17.72 -12.94 43.04
N LEU A 7 -17.56 -14.23 42.73
CA LEU A 7 -17.26 -14.68 41.37
C LEU A 7 -18.44 -14.48 40.42
N SER A 8 -19.67 -14.72 40.87
CA SER A 8 -20.87 -14.52 40.04
C SER A 8 -21.09 -13.05 39.69
N LEU A 9 -20.80 -12.11 40.60
CA LEU A 9 -20.92 -10.68 40.32
C LEU A 9 -19.87 -10.18 39.30
N ILE A 10 -18.63 -10.68 39.39
CA ILE A 10 -17.57 -10.33 38.44
C ILE A 10 -17.89 -10.89 37.05
N MET A 11 -18.48 -12.09 36.97
CA MET A 11 -18.85 -12.69 35.69
C MET A 11 -20.03 -11.96 35.01
N VAL A 12 -20.97 -11.40 35.77
CA VAL A 12 -22.06 -10.55 35.23
C VAL A 12 -21.53 -9.19 34.78
N MET A 13 -20.51 -8.63 35.45
CA MET A 13 -19.87 -7.37 35.05
C MET A 13 -19.05 -7.50 33.75
N LEU A 14 -18.42 -8.68 33.54
CA LEU A 14 -17.71 -9.03 32.31
C LEU A 14 -18.66 -9.30 31.13
N LEU A 15 -19.90 -9.72 31.36
CA LEU A 15 -20.93 -9.78 30.32
C LEU A 15 -21.56 -8.41 30.01
N SER A 16 -21.64 -7.51 31.00
CA SER A 16 -22.23 -6.17 30.81
C SER A 16 -21.33 -5.16 30.09
N THR A 17 -20.07 -5.50 29.83
CA THR A 17 -19.16 -4.64 29.04
C THR A 17 -19.33 -4.81 27.52
N ILE A 18 -20.26 -5.66 27.07
CA ILE A 18 -20.51 -5.93 25.64
C ILE A 18 -21.58 -5.01 25.03
N ILE A 19 -22.26 -4.16 25.80
CA ILE A 19 -23.37 -3.34 25.27
C ILE A 19 -23.26 -1.88 25.75
N ILE A 20 -22.20 -1.20 25.32
CA ILE A 20 -22.33 0.22 24.95
C ILE A 20 -22.50 0.23 23.44
N VAL A 21 -23.71 -0.12 23.01
CA VAL A 21 -24.19 0.16 21.66
C VAL A 21 -24.37 1.68 21.59
N GLY A 22 -23.28 2.39 21.27
CA GLY A 22 -23.44 3.50 20.34
C GLY A 22 -24.12 2.93 19.09
N CYS A 23 -24.98 3.70 18.43
CA CYS A 23 -25.67 3.33 17.20
C CYS A 23 -24.65 3.12 16.07
N GLY A 24 -23.86 2.07 16.20
CA GLY A 24 -22.84 1.60 15.29
C GLY A 24 -23.37 0.39 14.53
N LYS A 25 -22.90 0.23 13.30
CA LYS A 25 -23.38 -0.81 12.37
C LYS A 25 -23.00 -2.18 12.95
N SER A 26 -23.90 -3.17 12.85
CA SER A 26 -23.62 -4.50 13.38
C SER A 26 -22.41 -5.15 12.70
N GLU A 27 -21.76 -6.10 13.39
CA GLU A 27 -20.56 -6.78 12.89
C GLU A 27 -20.80 -7.53 11.56
N SER A 28 -22.03 -8.01 11.34
CA SER A 28 -22.50 -8.59 10.07
C SER A 28 -22.79 -7.57 8.95
N GLU A 29 -22.96 -6.29 9.27
CA GLU A 29 -23.22 -5.21 8.31
C GLU A 29 -21.94 -4.50 7.87
N ASN A 30 -20.86 -4.60 8.65
CA ASN A 30 -19.68 -3.74 8.50
C ASN A 30 -18.54 -4.36 7.66
N LYS A 31 -18.88 -4.87 6.46
CA LYS A 31 -17.98 -5.60 5.55
C LYS A 31 -16.68 -4.88 5.18
N TYR A 32 -16.67 -3.55 5.23
CA TYR A 32 -15.52 -2.71 4.88
C TYR A 32 -14.48 -2.55 5.99
N LEU A 33 -14.84 -2.80 7.26
CA LEU A 33 -13.95 -2.51 8.38
C LEU A 33 -12.61 -3.23 8.29
N GLY A 34 -11.57 -2.56 8.82
CA GLY A 34 -10.20 -3.04 8.84
C GLY A 34 -9.37 -2.52 7.67
N THR A 35 -8.16 -3.04 7.56
CA THR A 35 -7.18 -2.64 6.55
C THR A 35 -7.30 -3.51 5.30
N TRP A 36 -7.20 -2.87 4.15
CA TRP A 36 -7.19 -3.50 2.85
C TRP A 36 -5.96 -3.06 2.08
N VAL A 37 -5.30 -4.01 1.41
CA VAL A 37 -4.06 -3.77 0.68
C VAL A 37 -4.29 -4.00 -0.81
N GLY A 38 -3.93 -3.00 -1.62
CA GLY A 38 -3.98 -3.04 -3.07
C GLY A 38 -2.61 -2.72 -3.66
N TYR A 39 -2.37 -3.15 -4.88
CA TYR A 39 -1.14 -2.91 -5.62
C TYR A 39 -1.48 -2.49 -7.05
N ASP A 40 -0.85 -1.41 -7.55
CA ASP A 40 -1.08 -0.92 -8.92
C ASP A 40 -0.44 -1.80 -10.01
N GLY A 41 0.33 -2.82 -9.63
CA GLY A 41 1.09 -3.66 -10.56
C GLY A 41 2.42 -3.04 -10.99
N ASN A 42 2.78 -1.88 -10.44
CA ASN A 42 3.97 -1.13 -10.82
C ASN A 42 4.88 -0.82 -9.63
N ASN A 43 4.61 0.25 -8.89
CA ASN A 43 5.54 0.78 -7.90
C ASN A 43 4.87 1.25 -6.60
N VAL A 44 3.54 1.16 -6.51
CA VAL A 44 2.81 1.71 -5.37
C VAL A 44 1.90 0.65 -4.76
N MET A 45 2.14 0.38 -3.48
CA MET A 45 1.22 -0.34 -2.62
C MET A 45 0.32 0.66 -1.91
N TYR A 46 -0.98 0.37 -1.87
CA TYR A 46 -1.97 1.15 -1.17
C TYR A 46 -2.47 0.35 0.02
N ARG A 47 -2.49 0.95 1.21
CA ARG A 47 -3.23 0.42 2.36
C ARG A 47 -4.36 1.37 2.68
N ILE A 48 -5.58 0.86 2.75
CA ILE A 48 -6.76 1.64 3.07
C ILE A 48 -7.45 1.02 4.28
N THR A 49 -7.59 1.80 5.35
CA THR A 49 -8.13 1.35 6.63
C THR A 49 -9.46 2.03 6.86
N PHE A 50 -10.53 1.23 7.00
CA PHE A 50 -11.85 1.71 7.37
C PHE A 50 -12.07 1.52 8.86
N GLN A 51 -12.43 2.62 9.52
CA GLN A 51 -12.84 2.66 10.91
C GLN A 51 -14.24 3.24 11.00
N GLU A 52 -15.01 2.75 11.97
CA GLU A 52 -16.35 3.26 12.21
C GLU A 52 -16.32 4.71 12.69
N ASN A 53 -17.19 5.56 12.14
CA ASN A 53 -17.35 6.95 12.54
C ASN A 53 -18.82 7.38 12.45
N GLY A 54 -19.64 6.84 13.37
CA GLY A 54 -21.08 7.08 13.37
C GLY A 54 -21.76 6.50 12.13
N LYS A 55 -22.40 7.36 11.31
CA LYS A 55 -23.07 6.95 10.07
C LYS A 55 -22.11 6.77 8.89
N GLU A 56 -20.87 7.20 9.04
CA GLU A 56 -19.83 7.16 8.02
C GLU A 56 -18.65 6.28 8.46
N TYR A 57 -17.70 6.08 7.56
CA TYR A 57 -16.40 5.51 7.85
C TYR A 57 -15.36 6.63 7.85
N MET A 58 -14.48 6.62 8.86
CA MET A 58 -13.19 7.28 8.73
C MET A 58 -12.27 6.37 7.92
N VAL A 59 -11.63 6.94 6.91
CA VAL A 59 -10.80 6.19 5.96
C VAL A 59 -9.40 6.77 5.96
N THR A 60 -8.42 5.96 6.35
CA THR A 60 -7.00 6.31 6.27
C THR A 60 -6.37 5.58 5.09
N GLU A 61 -5.75 6.32 4.18
CA GLU A 61 -4.98 5.80 3.08
C GLU A 61 -3.48 6.01 3.31
N ASP A 62 -2.71 4.94 3.19
CA ASP A 62 -1.27 4.97 3.10
C ASP A 62 -0.84 4.56 1.68
N LYS A 63 -0.08 5.43 1.01
CA LYS A 63 0.63 5.12 -0.24
C LYS A 63 2.07 4.79 0.09
N LEU A 64 2.49 3.59 -0.27
CA LEU A 64 3.81 3.04 0.02
C LEU A 64 4.57 2.86 -1.28
N PHE A 65 5.76 3.45 -1.38
CA PHE A 65 6.60 3.40 -2.58
C PHE A 65 8.08 3.49 -2.22
N TYR A 66 8.94 2.84 -3.00
CA TYR A 66 10.39 2.89 -2.79
C TYR A 66 11.01 4.14 -3.43
N LYS A 67 11.86 4.81 -2.65
CA LYS A 67 12.73 5.89 -3.14
C LYS A 67 14.19 5.51 -2.89
N SER A 68 15.07 5.79 -3.84
CA SER A 68 16.50 5.59 -3.63
C SER A 68 17.02 6.60 -2.59
N GLU A 69 17.83 6.11 -1.65
CA GLU A 69 18.43 6.93 -0.59
C GLU A 69 19.34 8.04 -1.17
N LYS A 70 20.02 7.70 -2.27
CA LYS A 70 20.86 8.63 -3.03
C LYS A 70 20.32 8.74 -4.44
N ASN A 71 20.62 9.87 -5.09
CA ASN A 71 20.39 10.00 -6.51
C ASN A 71 21.15 8.91 -7.27
N TYR A 72 20.54 8.41 -8.34
CA TYR A 72 21.21 7.45 -9.20
C TYR A 72 22.53 8.04 -9.72
N PRO A 73 23.57 7.22 -9.87
CA PRO A 73 24.77 7.65 -10.55
C PRO A 73 24.43 8.15 -11.95
N SER A 74 24.87 9.36 -12.26
CA SER A 74 24.83 9.87 -13.63
C SER A 74 26.05 9.32 -14.35
N PRO A 75 25.88 8.57 -15.45
CA PRO A 75 27.00 8.22 -16.30
C PRO A 75 27.49 9.52 -16.93
N HIS A 76 28.57 10.08 -16.39
CA HIS A 76 29.27 11.19 -17.04
C HIS A 76 29.79 10.69 -18.39
N GLY A 77 29.15 11.13 -19.46
CA GLY A 77 29.73 11.14 -20.80
C GLY A 77 30.25 12.55 -21.07
N THR A 78 31.51 12.69 -21.44
CA THR A 78 31.98 13.94 -22.02
C THR A 78 31.34 14.09 -23.40
N LEU A 79 30.74 15.25 -23.70
CA LEU A 79 30.18 15.57 -25.02
C LEU A 79 31.22 15.53 -26.14
N PHE A 80 32.50 15.51 -25.78
CA PHE A 80 33.62 15.35 -26.69
C PHE A 80 34.40 14.07 -26.30
N PRO A 81 34.52 13.10 -27.21
CA PRO A 81 35.44 11.99 -27.00
C PRO A 81 36.88 12.54 -27.06
N SER A 82 37.57 12.61 -25.92
CA SER A 82 39.03 12.79 -25.95
C SER A 82 39.66 11.53 -26.54
N ILE A 83 40.41 11.67 -27.64
CA ILE A 83 41.23 10.61 -28.28
C ILE A 83 42.50 10.36 -27.45
N ASP A 84 42.42 10.56 -26.14
CA ASP A 84 43.54 10.38 -25.23
C ASP A 84 43.32 9.07 -24.48
N ASP A 85 43.92 8.00 -25.02
CA ASP A 85 43.95 6.66 -24.42
C ASP A 85 44.59 6.64 -23.02
N SER A 86 45.18 7.76 -22.56
CA SER A 86 45.74 7.92 -21.22
C SER A 86 44.71 8.22 -20.13
N VAL A 87 43.47 8.59 -20.48
CA VAL A 87 42.39 8.75 -19.49
C VAL A 87 41.97 7.36 -19.02
N LYS A 88 42.49 6.94 -17.86
CA LYS A 88 42.08 5.71 -17.17
C LYS A 88 40.56 5.74 -16.96
N GLN A 89 39.82 5.06 -17.83
CA GLN A 89 38.39 4.87 -17.69
C GLN A 89 38.15 4.07 -16.40
N THR A 90 37.45 4.66 -15.43
CA THR A 90 37.23 4.04 -14.11
C THR A 90 35.94 3.25 -14.11
N ASN A 91 36.00 2.00 -13.64
CA ASN A 91 34.81 1.24 -13.29
C ASN A 91 34.25 1.84 -12.01
N ASN A 92 33.05 2.41 -12.07
CA ASN A 92 32.41 2.97 -10.90
C ASN A 92 31.37 1.95 -10.40
N THR A 93 31.66 1.37 -9.24
CA THR A 93 30.76 0.44 -8.55
C THR A 93 29.85 1.21 -7.61
N TYR A 94 28.55 0.95 -7.69
CA TYR A 94 27.55 1.61 -6.87
C TYR A 94 26.71 0.61 -6.09
N ASN A 95 26.49 0.95 -4.82
CA ASN A 95 25.49 0.32 -3.97
C ASN A 95 24.23 1.19 -3.97
N ILE A 96 23.08 0.58 -4.22
CA ILE A 96 21.80 1.26 -4.24
C ILE A 96 20.97 0.76 -3.07
N ASN A 97 20.58 1.70 -2.21
CA ASN A 97 19.67 1.44 -1.12
C ASN A 97 18.33 2.12 -1.41
N PHE A 98 17.24 1.35 -1.37
CA PHE A 98 15.89 1.87 -1.49
C PHE A 98 15.23 1.91 -0.12
N ILE A 99 14.62 3.04 0.21
CA ILE A 99 13.89 3.24 1.46
C ILE A 99 12.40 3.30 1.11
N LEU A 100 11.60 2.49 1.79
CA LEU A 100 10.16 2.53 1.66
C LEU A 100 9.63 3.82 2.28
N GLN A 101 8.95 4.63 1.48
CA GLN A 101 8.30 5.85 1.93
C GLN A 101 6.80 5.61 2.09
N LYS A 102 6.20 6.34 3.04
CA LYS A 102 4.77 6.31 3.30
C LYS A 102 4.21 7.73 3.22
N ASP A 103 3.23 7.93 2.34
CA ASP A 103 2.43 9.15 2.27
C ASP A 103 1.00 8.83 2.72
N SER A 104 0.55 9.50 3.76
CA SER A 104 -0.70 9.17 4.46
C SER A 104 -1.71 10.30 4.33
N ARG A 105 -2.98 9.96 4.10
CA ARG A 105 -4.09 10.90 4.19
C ARG A 105 -5.31 10.26 4.85
N THR A 106 -6.18 11.10 5.40
CA THR A 106 -7.45 10.67 5.98
C THR A 106 -8.60 11.40 5.30
N THR A 107 -9.70 10.68 5.07
CA THR A 107 -10.96 11.20 4.53
C THR A 107 -12.13 10.40 5.10
N THR A 108 -13.32 10.57 4.54
CA THR A 108 -14.51 9.79 4.91
C THR A 108 -15.08 9.00 3.74
N ALA A 109 -15.79 7.94 4.07
CA ALA A 109 -16.63 7.20 3.14
C ALA A 109 -18.02 6.99 3.72
N ARG A 110 -19.04 7.05 2.88
CA ARG A 110 -20.44 6.83 3.28
C ARG A 110 -21.13 5.89 2.32
N GLU A 111 -22.08 5.13 2.81
CA GLU A 111 -22.91 4.30 1.94
C GLU A 111 -23.70 5.16 0.95
N ILE A 112 -23.84 4.66 -0.27
CA ILE A 112 -24.63 5.34 -1.29
C ILE A 112 -26.08 4.93 -1.10
N THR A 113 -26.90 5.85 -0.62
CA THR A 113 -28.34 5.68 -0.60
C THR A 113 -28.95 6.14 -1.93
N PRO A 114 -29.83 5.32 -2.57
CA PRO A 114 -30.57 5.76 -3.74
C PRO A 114 -31.46 6.97 -3.40
N GLN A 115 -31.65 7.87 -4.36
CA GLN A 115 -32.54 9.04 -4.18
C GLN A 115 -34.01 8.65 -3.97
N ASN A 116 -34.44 7.50 -4.51
CA ASN A 116 -35.77 6.95 -4.29
C ASN A 116 -35.68 5.58 -3.59
N GLU A 117 -35.89 5.55 -2.28
CA GLU A 117 -35.90 4.31 -1.48
C GLU A 117 -37.09 3.36 -1.77
N LYS A 118 -37.98 3.73 -2.71
CA LYS A 118 -39.19 2.96 -3.07
C LYS A 118 -39.02 2.05 -4.29
N ASP A 119 -37.91 2.15 -5.03
CA ASP A 119 -37.62 1.26 -6.16
C ASP A 119 -36.55 0.23 -5.76
N ASP A 120 -36.97 -1.02 -5.60
CA ASP A 120 -36.07 -2.11 -5.21
C ASP A 120 -34.96 -2.36 -6.25
N LYS A 121 -35.18 -1.99 -7.53
CA LYS A 121 -34.14 -2.08 -8.56
C LYS A 121 -33.04 -1.03 -8.38
N GLU A 122 -33.35 0.13 -7.82
CA GLU A 122 -32.34 1.15 -7.50
C GLU A 122 -31.52 0.75 -6.27
N LYS A 123 -32.13 0.10 -5.27
CA LYS A 123 -31.40 -0.38 -4.08
C LYS A 123 -30.29 -1.38 -4.44
N ASP A 124 -30.60 -2.34 -5.31
CA ASP A 124 -29.60 -3.33 -5.74
C ASP A 124 -28.45 -2.71 -6.54
N LYS A 125 -28.71 -1.61 -7.26
CA LYS A 125 -27.68 -0.90 -8.04
C LYS A 125 -26.59 -0.29 -7.16
N TYR A 126 -26.93 0.20 -5.97
CA TYR A 126 -26.00 0.85 -5.02
C TYR A 126 -25.55 -0.07 -3.88
N LYS A 127 -26.08 -1.29 -3.82
CA LYS A 127 -25.64 -2.32 -2.88
C LYS A 127 -24.11 -2.49 -2.98
N ASN A 128 -23.48 -2.61 -1.82
CA ASN A 128 -22.04 -2.82 -1.68
C ASN A 128 -21.18 -1.71 -2.29
N GLN A 129 -21.66 -0.46 -2.23
CA GLN A 129 -20.89 0.70 -2.66
C GLN A 129 -20.79 1.77 -1.58
N LEU A 130 -19.60 2.33 -1.45
CA LEU A 130 -19.35 3.55 -0.67
C LEU A 130 -18.97 4.69 -1.61
N SER A 131 -19.56 5.85 -1.34
CA SER A 131 -19.10 7.15 -1.81
C SER A 131 -17.87 7.54 -0.99
N TYR A 132 -16.75 7.75 -1.65
CA TYR A 132 -15.42 7.95 -1.08
C TYR A 132 -14.81 9.27 -1.57
N ASP A 133 -13.89 9.85 -0.79
CA ASP A 133 -13.16 11.08 -1.15
C ASP A 133 -14.14 12.22 -1.51
N GLU A 134 -15.03 12.54 -0.58
CA GLU A 134 -16.11 13.54 -0.76
C GLU A 134 -17.06 13.22 -1.93
N GLY A 135 -17.14 11.95 -2.34
CA GLY A 135 -18.00 11.49 -3.44
C GLY A 135 -17.36 11.52 -4.82
N ARG A 136 -16.05 11.76 -4.91
CA ARG A 136 -15.29 11.73 -6.18
C ARG A 136 -15.02 10.31 -6.66
N THR A 137 -14.99 9.35 -5.74
CA THR A 137 -14.62 7.97 -6.03
C THR A 137 -15.67 7.01 -5.44
N ILE A 138 -15.85 5.87 -6.09
CA ILE A 138 -16.72 4.80 -5.61
C ILE A 138 -15.86 3.62 -5.20
N ILE A 139 -16.07 3.15 -3.97
CA ILE A 139 -15.52 1.88 -3.50
C ILE A 139 -16.60 0.84 -3.70
N ARG A 140 -16.26 -0.26 -4.38
CA ARG A 140 -17.18 -1.39 -4.55
C ARG A 140 -16.67 -2.62 -3.81
N TYR A 141 -17.50 -3.19 -2.95
CA TYR A 141 -17.24 -4.49 -2.36
C TYR A 141 -17.74 -5.62 -3.26
N ILE A 142 -16.86 -6.56 -3.56
CA ILE A 142 -17.13 -7.73 -4.40
C ILE A 142 -17.26 -8.94 -3.46
N GLU A 143 -18.51 -9.36 -3.22
CA GLU A 143 -18.83 -10.49 -2.32
C GLU A 143 -18.19 -11.80 -2.77
N LYS A 144 -18.14 -12.05 -4.09
CA LYS A 144 -17.66 -13.33 -4.67
C LYS A 144 -16.24 -13.70 -4.23
N ASP A 145 -15.36 -12.72 -4.15
CA ASP A 145 -13.94 -12.93 -3.82
C ASP A 145 -13.47 -12.13 -2.59
N ASN A 146 -14.41 -11.50 -1.87
CA ASN A 146 -14.15 -10.69 -0.68
C ASN A 146 -13.06 -9.64 -0.92
N THR A 147 -13.21 -8.86 -2.00
CA THR A 147 -12.28 -7.78 -2.37
C THR A 147 -12.98 -6.42 -2.42
N LEU A 148 -12.18 -5.35 -2.31
CA LEU A 148 -12.63 -4.01 -2.69
C LEU A 148 -12.07 -3.66 -4.07
N LEU A 149 -12.86 -2.97 -4.88
CA LEU A 149 -12.43 -2.34 -6.12
C LEU A 149 -12.49 -0.83 -5.96
N ILE A 150 -11.34 -0.18 -6.11
CA ILE A 150 -11.19 1.27 -6.02
C ILE A 150 -10.29 1.70 -7.18
N ASN A 151 -10.78 2.58 -8.07
CA ASN A 151 -10.02 3.09 -9.22
C ASN A 151 -9.35 1.99 -10.08
N GLY A 152 -10.03 0.85 -10.25
CA GLY A 152 -9.52 -0.29 -11.02
C GLY A 152 -8.53 -1.20 -10.28
N ILE A 153 -8.11 -0.84 -9.07
CA ILE A 153 -7.21 -1.64 -8.23
C ILE A 153 -8.07 -2.53 -7.34
N ARG A 154 -7.72 -3.83 -7.30
CA ARG A 154 -8.31 -4.79 -6.37
C ARG A 154 -7.53 -4.79 -5.06
N TYR A 155 -8.26 -4.67 -3.96
CA TYR A 155 -7.71 -4.72 -2.62
C TYR A 155 -8.15 -5.99 -1.93
N LYS A 156 -7.20 -6.63 -1.26
CA LYS A 156 -7.43 -7.79 -0.39
C LYS A 156 -7.38 -7.36 1.06
N LYS A 157 -8.19 -7.97 1.90
CA LYS A 157 -8.18 -7.67 3.33
C LYS A 157 -6.83 -8.08 3.93
N GLU A 158 -6.24 -7.22 4.76
CA GLU A 158 -4.99 -7.48 5.46
C GLU A 158 -5.26 -8.39 6.67
N THR A 159 -5.56 -9.66 6.40
CA THR A 159 -5.81 -10.65 7.45
C THR A 159 -4.53 -11.31 7.96
N SER A 160 -3.44 -11.24 7.19
CA SER A 160 -2.11 -11.66 7.59
C SER A 160 -1.03 -10.75 6.99
N PRO A 161 0.16 -10.67 7.60
CA PRO A 161 1.31 -9.94 7.04
C PRO A 161 1.76 -10.45 5.67
N ASP A 162 1.40 -11.68 5.29
CA ASP A 162 1.85 -12.31 4.05
C ASP A 162 1.37 -11.53 2.81
N VAL A 163 0.16 -10.97 2.86
CA VAL A 163 -0.39 -10.17 1.75
C VAL A 163 0.49 -8.95 1.47
N THR A 164 0.90 -8.24 2.52
CA THR A 164 1.76 -7.07 2.43
C THR A 164 3.17 -7.47 1.99
N ASN A 165 3.74 -8.54 2.56
CA ASN A 165 5.06 -9.03 2.20
C ASN A 165 5.17 -9.47 0.74
N ASP A 166 4.14 -10.12 0.19
CA ASP A 166 4.13 -10.56 -1.20
C ASP A 166 4.03 -9.39 -2.19
N ILE A 167 3.35 -8.30 -1.82
CA ILE A 167 3.33 -7.07 -2.62
C ILE A 167 4.68 -6.37 -2.55
N LEU A 168 5.30 -6.28 -1.36
CA LEU A 168 6.65 -5.71 -1.21
C LEU A 168 7.66 -6.42 -2.10
N LYS A 169 7.67 -7.76 -2.10
CA LYS A 169 8.55 -8.54 -3.00
C LYS A 169 8.33 -8.18 -4.48
N GLN A 170 7.08 -7.98 -4.91
CA GLN A 170 6.78 -7.57 -6.28
C GLN A 170 7.33 -6.18 -6.60
N MET A 171 7.14 -5.22 -5.69
CA MET A 171 7.68 -3.86 -5.84
C MET A 171 9.21 -3.85 -5.86
N GLN A 172 9.86 -4.62 -4.97
CA GLN A 172 11.31 -4.75 -4.93
C GLN A 172 11.86 -5.35 -6.23
N ASN A 173 11.18 -6.38 -6.77
CA ASN A 173 11.54 -6.97 -8.05
C ASN A 173 11.38 -5.98 -9.21
N ALA A 174 10.30 -5.20 -9.23
CA ALA A 174 10.10 -4.14 -10.23
C ALA A 174 11.25 -3.11 -10.21
N LYS A 175 11.74 -2.71 -9.02
CA LYS A 175 12.91 -1.83 -8.88
C LYS A 175 14.21 -2.45 -9.37
N ARG A 176 14.42 -3.75 -9.15
CA ARG A 176 15.59 -4.46 -9.69
C ARG A 176 15.57 -4.44 -11.22
N ILE A 177 14.43 -4.77 -11.82
CA ILE A 177 14.24 -4.75 -13.29
C ILE A 177 14.43 -3.33 -13.86
N GLU A 178 13.89 -2.30 -13.19
CA GLU A 178 14.08 -0.90 -13.57
C GLU A 178 15.57 -0.53 -13.64
N LEU A 179 16.32 -0.90 -12.60
CA LEU A 179 17.76 -0.66 -12.51
C LEU A 179 18.55 -1.42 -13.57
N GLU A 180 18.27 -2.71 -13.74
CA GLU A 180 18.89 -3.52 -14.78
C GLU A 180 18.67 -2.89 -16.15
N THR A 181 17.44 -2.51 -16.47
CA THR A 181 17.10 -1.87 -17.75
C THR A 181 17.84 -0.54 -17.93
N LYS A 182 17.86 0.29 -16.89
CA LYS A 182 18.51 1.62 -16.92
C LYS A 182 20.03 1.52 -17.09
N PHE A 183 20.66 0.55 -16.43
CA PHE A 183 22.11 0.40 -16.41
C PHE A 183 22.67 -0.65 -17.38
N HIS A 184 21.83 -1.47 -18.02
CA HIS A 184 22.26 -2.46 -19.03
C HIS A 184 23.10 -1.82 -20.15
N LYS A 185 22.71 -0.63 -20.64
CA LYS A 185 23.46 0.12 -21.66
C LYS A 185 24.83 0.58 -21.18
N TYR A 186 24.98 0.86 -19.89
CA TYR A 186 26.24 1.32 -19.30
C TYR A 186 27.12 0.15 -18.82
N GLY A 187 26.55 -1.03 -18.62
CA GLY A 187 27.25 -2.29 -18.30
C GLY A 187 27.89 -2.95 -19.51
N ASN A 188 27.36 -2.73 -20.71
CA ASN A 188 27.90 -3.23 -21.97
C ASN A 188 28.80 -2.17 -22.62
N ARG A 189 30.10 -2.23 -22.36
CA ARG A 189 31.08 -1.34 -23.01
C ARG A 189 31.23 -1.75 -24.48
N ALA A 190 30.72 -0.96 -25.41
CA ALA A 190 30.98 -1.15 -26.83
C ALA A 190 32.44 -0.77 -27.13
N ILE A 191 33.09 -1.49 -28.03
CA ILE A 191 34.44 -1.15 -28.50
C ILE A 191 34.37 0.28 -29.10
N GLY A 192 35.12 1.23 -28.52
CA GLY A 192 35.13 2.64 -28.92
C GLY A 192 34.22 3.59 -28.12
N SER A 193 33.54 3.12 -27.05
CA SER A 193 32.73 4.00 -26.19
C SER A 193 33.57 4.71 -25.12
N ASN A 194 33.31 6.02 -24.91
CA ASN A 194 34.01 6.85 -23.90
C ASN A 194 33.22 7.05 -22.60
N HIS A 195 32.18 6.24 -22.34
CA HIS A 195 31.45 6.31 -21.07
C HIS A 195 32.09 5.40 -20.01
N ASN A 196 32.08 5.84 -18.75
CA ASN A 196 32.49 5.00 -17.63
C ASN A 196 31.57 3.76 -17.53
N LEU A 197 32.15 2.60 -17.22
CA LEU A 197 31.41 1.39 -16.88
C LEU A 197 30.72 1.61 -15.53
N VAL A 198 29.39 1.47 -15.49
CA VAL A 198 28.61 1.55 -14.25
C VAL A 198 28.23 0.14 -13.83
N ILE A 199 28.71 -0.27 -12.65
CA ILE A 199 28.42 -1.59 -12.08
C ILE A 199 27.52 -1.37 -10.86
N ILE A 200 26.36 -2.01 -10.84
CA ILE A 200 25.52 -2.07 -9.63
C ILE A 200 25.91 -3.35 -8.88
N ASP A 201 26.44 -3.19 -7.68
CA ASP A 201 26.94 -4.30 -6.86
C ASP A 201 25.86 -4.79 -5.89
N LYS A 202 25.52 -3.98 -4.88
CA LYS A 202 24.49 -4.34 -3.90
C LYS A 202 23.23 -3.51 -4.07
N ILE A 203 22.08 -4.19 -4.11
CA ILE A 203 20.75 -3.57 -4.04
C ILE A 203 20.06 -4.00 -2.74
N THR A 204 19.75 -3.04 -1.88
CA THR A 204 19.05 -3.24 -0.60
C THR A 204 17.72 -2.51 -0.55
N PHE A 205 16.81 -3.01 0.28
CA PHE A 205 15.49 -2.45 0.53
C PHE A 205 15.28 -2.33 2.03
N ASP A 206 14.90 -1.14 2.48
CA ASP A 206 14.58 -0.82 3.86
C ASP A 206 13.06 -0.65 4.01
N ASP A 207 12.44 -1.64 4.65
CA ASP A 207 11.00 -1.72 4.91
C ASP A 207 10.66 -1.35 6.37
N SER A 208 11.63 -0.80 7.12
CA SER A 208 11.51 -0.56 8.56
C SER A 208 10.31 0.30 8.96
N ILE A 209 9.84 1.17 8.05
CA ILE A 209 8.63 2.00 8.24
C ILE A 209 7.35 1.18 8.50
N LEU A 210 7.32 -0.11 8.16
CA LEU A 210 6.20 -1.01 8.45
C LEU A 210 6.30 -1.69 9.81
N THR A 211 7.50 -1.71 10.42
CA THR A 211 7.78 -2.41 11.69
C THR A 211 7.74 -1.49 12.90
N SER A 212 7.75 -0.18 12.72
CA SER A 212 7.77 0.84 13.79
C SER A 212 6.44 1.05 14.51
N SER A 213 5.51 0.08 14.42
CA SER A 213 4.26 0.05 15.18
C SER A 213 4.16 -1.28 15.96
N LYS A 214 4.92 -1.37 17.04
CA LYS A 214 4.68 -2.32 18.14
C LYS A 214 4.73 -1.57 19.46
#